data_AF-A0A5J5TW31-F1
#
_entry.id   AF-A0A5J5TW31-F1
#
_cell.length_a   1.000
_cell.length_b   1.000
_cell.length_c   1.000
_cell.angle_alpha   90.00
_cell.angle_beta   90.00
_cell.angle_gamma   90.00
#
_symmetry.space_group_name_H-M   'P 1'
#
loop_
_entity.id
_entity.type
_entity.pdbx_description
1 polymer ?
#
loop_
_entity_poly.entity_id
_entity_poly.type
_entity_poly.pdbx_seq_one_letter_code
_entity_poly.pdbx_strand_id
1 'polypeptide(L)'
;MNKSESLHKDPNSFAEAATEALKLGFGEPIAISAETGLGMTALHESLRPMLENYMAKVLDGKSSQDENLSQDNGSSKDDESKLPLQLAIVGRPNVGKSTLLNVLLQEDRVLVGPEAGLTRDSVRAQFQYQGRTVYLVDTAGWLQRGDRHKGPNSLSVMQSRKNLMRAHIVALVLDAEEIAKARRSMTHAEVVIARQAVEEGRGLVVVVNKMDLLKGPRNSALYKRVKEAVPQEIQMVIPQITGIPVLFISAIDGRGRAAVMSQVIAAYEKWCLRLSTARLNRWLRKVASRHSWKDQGSQTKIKYFTQVKARPPTFVAFVSGNTKLSDTYVRFLTKSLKEDFDMGGIPIRIMQRSVPRMASGSSSKTGHSTGKTVERTPSDKRSVVV
;
A
#
# COMPACT_ATOMS: atom_id res chain seq x y z
N MET A 1 15.20 -34.83 -3.79
CA MET A 1 15.67 -35.34 -2.48
C MET A 1 16.42 -34.23 -1.78
N ASN A 2 15.86 -33.62 -0.73
CA ASN A 2 16.55 -32.56 0.02
C ASN A 2 17.45 -33.17 1.11
N LYS A 3 18.46 -32.42 1.57
CA LYS A 3 19.48 -32.86 2.55
C LYS A 3 20.49 -33.89 2.02
N SER A 4 20.82 -33.82 0.73
CA SER A 4 21.73 -34.77 0.10
C SER A 4 23.23 -34.50 0.34
N GLU A 5 23.58 -33.53 1.19
CA GLU A 5 24.96 -33.20 1.57
C GLU A 5 25.71 -34.36 2.26
N SER A 6 24.99 -35.24 2.97
CA SER A 6 25.55 -36.44 3.61
C SER A 6 25.71 -37.60 2.62
N LEU A 7 24.77 -37.73 1.67
CA LEU A 7 24.75 -38.79 0.66
C LEU A 7 25.87 -38.63 -0.39
N HIS A 8 26.38 -37.41 -0.57
CA HIS A 8 27.45 -37.16 -1.53
C HIS A 8 28.82 -37.66 -1.06
N LYS A 9 28.97 -37.98 0.24
CA LYS A 9 30.22 -38.47 0.84
C LYS A 9 30.42 -39.97 0.64
N ASP A 10 29.34 -40.73 0.47
CA ASP A 10 29.37 -42.17 0.23
C ASP A 10 28.60 -42.53 -1.07
N PRO A 11 29.29 -42.91 -2.16
CA PRO A 11 28.65 -43.16 -3.45
C PRO A 11 27.65 -44.33 -3.44
N ASN A 12 27.83 -45.32 -2.55
CA ASN A 12 26.88 -46.42 -2.38
C ASN A 12 25.56 -45.96 -1.72
N SER A 13 25.64 -45.05 -0.75
CA SER A 13 24.44 -44.53 -0.05
C SER A 13 23.57 -43.68 -0.99
N PHE A 14 24.20 -42.95 -1.91
CA PHE A 14 23.48 -42.19 -2.93
C PHE A 14 22.68 -43.09 -3.88
N ALA A 15 23.29 -44.19 -4.35
CA ALA A 15 22.65 -45.12 -5.28
C ALA A 15 21.46 -45.86 -4.65
N GLU A 16 21.55 -46.23 -3.38
CA GLU A 16 20.45 -46.84 -2.62
C GLU A 16 19.28 -45.85 -2.43
N ALA A 17 19.58 -44.62 -2.03
CA ALA A 17 18.54 -43.61 -1.84
C ALA A 17 17.88 -43.18 -3.17
N ALA A 18 18.65 -43.16 -4.27
CA ALA A 18 18.13 -42.89 -5.61
C ALA A 18 17.23 -44.04 -6.11
N THR A 19 17.61 -45.30 -5.88
CA THR A 19 16.78 -46.46 -6.26
C THR A 19 15.50 -46.55 -5.43
N GLU A 20 15.53 -46.18 -4.15
CA GLU A 20 14.32 -46.06 -3.33
C GLU A 20 13.39 -44.95 -3.84
N ALA A 21 13.94 -43.79 -4.20
CA ALA A 21 13.14 -42.69 -4.73
C ALA A 21 12.53 -43.00 -6.11
N LEU A 22 13.22 -43.78 -6.95
CA LEU A 22 12.69 -44.28 -8.23
C LEU A 22 11.45 -45.18 -8.05
N LYS A 23 11.36 -45.94 -6.94
CA LYS A 23 10.16 -46.74 -6.62
C LYS A 23 8.91 -45.89 -6.38
N LEU A 24 9.06 -44.59 -6.09
CA LEU A 24 7.93 -43.69 -5.89
C LEU A 24 7.25 -43.27 -7.22
N GLY A 25 7.85 -43.60 -8.38
CA GLY A 25 7.22 -43.39 -9.69
C GLY A 25 7.24 -41.96 -10.20
N PHE A 26 8.00 -41.05 -9.57
CA PHE A 26 8.10 -39.64 -9.96
C PHE A 26 9.27 -39.34 -10.92
N GLY A 27 9.88 -40.38 -11.51
CA GLY A 27 11.02 -40.25 -12.43
C GLY A 27 12.38 -40.16 -11.71
N GLU A 28 13.38 -39.62 -12.39
CA GLU A 28 14.74 -39.52 -11.87
C GLU A 28 14.83 -38.53 -10.69
N PRO A 29 15.30 -38.96 -9.51
CA PRO A 29 15.34 -38.11 -8.35
C PRO A 29 16.53 -37.12 -8.41
N ILE A 30 16.22 -35.83 -8.28
CA ILE A 30 17.24 -34.79 -8.20
C ILE A 30 17.67 -34.60 -6.75
N ALA A 31 18.94 -34.82 -6.47
CA ALA A 31 19.55 -34.56 -5.17
C ALA A 31 19.82 -33.06 -4.98
N ILE A 32 19.30 -32.50 -3.89
CA ILE A 32 19.44 -31.08 -3.56
C ILE A 32 19.81 -30.92 -2.09
N SER A 33 20.49 -29.82 -1.79
CA SER A 33 20.76 -29.38 -0.42
C SER A 33 20.44 -27.90 -0.31
N ALA A 34 19.34 -27.58 0.36
CA ALA A 34 18.91 -26.19 0.56
C ALA A 34 19.89 -25.38 1.44
N GLU A 35 20.66 -26.04 2.30
CA GLU A 35 21.60 -25.38 3.22
C GLU A 35 22.92 -24.99 2.52
N THR A 36 23.39 -25.84 1.59
CA THR A 36 24.68 -25.62 0.90
C THR A 36 24.51 -25.09 -0.53
N GLY A 37 23.29 -25.12 -1.08
CA GLY A 37 22.98 -24.74 -2.46
C GLY A 37 23.30 -25.84 -3.50
N LEU A 38 23.74 -27.03 -3.06
CA LEU A 38 24.01 -28.18 -3.93
C LEU A 38 22.74 -28.61 -4.70
N GLY A 39 22.91 -28.93 -5.98
CA GLY A 39 21.83 -29.48 -6.83
C GLY A 39 20.80 -28.47 -7.34
N MET A 40 20.90 -27.19 -6.97
CA MET A 40 19.95 -26.16 -7.43
C MET A 40 20.01 -25.89 -8.93
N THR A 41 21.19 -26.00 -9.55
CA THR A 41 21.34 -25.87 -11.00
C THR A 41 20.66 -27.02 -11.74
N ALA A 42 20.86 -28.26 -11.28
CA ALA A 42 20.20 -29.44 -11.85
C ALA A 42 18.68 -29.39 -11.70
N LEU A 43 18.19 -28.91 -10.54
CA LEU A 43 16.77 -28.67 -10.32
C LEU A 43 16.22 -27.62 -11.30
N HIS A 44 16.96 -26.53 -11.51
CA HIS A 44 16.57 -25.48 -12.44
C HIS A 44 16.53 -25.97 -13.89
N GLU A 45 17.51 -26.77 -14.33
CA GLU A 45 17.53 -27.36 -15.67
C GLU A 45 16.38 -28.32 -15.92
N SER A 46 16.03 -29.14 -14.93
CA SER A 46 14.87 -30.04 -15.02
C SER A 46 13.53 -29.29 -15.09
N LEU A 47 13.40 -28.19 -14.34
CA LEU A 47 12.17 -27.40 -14.30
C LEU A 47 12.02 -26.43 -15.49
N ARG A 48 13.12 -25.99 -16.10
CA ARG A 48 13.12 -25.03 -17.23
C ARG A 48 12.14 -25.38 -18.36
N PRO A 49 12.17 -26.59 -18.96
CA PRO A 49 11.27 -26.91 -20.07
C PRO A 49 9.80 -26.95 -19.66
N MET A 50 9.50 -27.38 -18.43
CA MET A 50 8.13 -27.35 -17.91
C MET A 50 7.64 -25.93 -17.67
N LEU A 51 8.51 -25.05 -17.18
CA LEU A 51 8.20 -23.64 -16.96
C LEU A 51 7.99 -22.91 -18.29
N GLU A 52 8.84 -23.16 -19.28
CA GLU A 52 8.71 -22.61 -20.64
C GLU A 52 7.41 -23.06 -21.31
N ASN A 53 7.06 -24.35 -21.21
CA ASN A 53 5.79 -24.87 -21.72
C ASN A 53 4.57 -24.28 -20.99
N TYR A 54 4.67 -24.06 -19.68
CA TYR A 54 3.61 -23.39 -18.91
C TYR A 54 3.48 -21.93 -19.31
N MET A 55 4.59 -21.20 -19.48
CA MET A 55 4.58 -19.83 -19.96
C MET A 55 4.03 -19.73 -21.39
N ALA A 56 4.40 -20.66 -22.27
CA ALA A 56 3.86 -20.76 -23.63
C ALA A 56 2.34 -21.01 -23.61
N LYS A 57 1.83 -21.94 -22.78
CA LYS A 57 0.38 -22.16 -22.61
C LYS A 57 -0.35 -20.96 -22.01
N VAL A 58 0.27 -20.20 -21.12
CA VAL A 58 -0.32 -18.96 -20.56
C VAL A 58 -0.35 -17.84 -21.60
N LEU A 59 0.57 -17.85 -22.57
CA LEU A 59 0.58 -16.93 -23.70
C LEU A 59 -0.39 -17.38 -24.81
N ASP A 60 -0.48 -18.67 -25.10
CA ASP A 60 -1.39 -19.25 -26.11
C ASP A 60 -2.85 -19.33 -25.64
N GLY A 61 -3.06 -19.52 -24.33
CA GLY A 61 -4.39 -19.41 -23.71
C GLY A 61 -4.94 -17.98 -23.75
N LYS A 62 -4.09 -16.98 -24.04
CA LYS A 62 -4.54 -15.61 -24.36
C LYS A 62 -4.77 -15.42 -25.86
N SER A 63 -4.04 -16.11 -26.75
CA SER A 63 -4.24 -15.96 -28.20
C SER A 63 -5.45 -16.71 -28.75
N SER A 64 -5.95 -17.75 -28.07
CA SER A 64 -7.07 -18.57 -28.55
C SER A 64 -8.48 -17.99 -28.26
N GLN A 65 -8.58 -16.85 -27.59
CA GLN A 65 -9.85 -16.12 -27.39
C GLN A 65 -9.93 -14.80 -28.16
N ASP A 66 -8.89 -14.44 -28.93
CA ASP A 66 -8.77 -13.09 -29.51
C ASP A 66 -9.33 -12.94 -30.93
N GLU A 67 -9.81 -13.99 -31.61
CA GLU A 67 -10.30 -13.85 -33.00
C GLU A 67 -11.80 -13.57 -33.17
N ASN A 68 -12.58 -13.44 -32.09
CA ASN A 68 -13.99 -12.99 -32.17
C ASN A 68 -14.28 -11.65 -31.46
N LEU A 69 -13.26 -10.89 -31.07
CA LEU A 69 -13.41 -9.59 -30.39
C LEU A 69 -13.20 -8.38 -31.32
N SER A 70 -13.64 -8.50 -32.57
CA SER A 70 -13.71 -7.37 -33.52
C SER A 70 -15.07 -6.65 -33.45
N GLN A 71 -15.59 -6.37 -32.25
CA GLN A 71 -16.68 -5.40 -32.00
C GLN A 71 -17.05 -5.35 -30.50
N ASP A 72 -16.16 -4.94 -29.61
CA ASP A 72 -16.61 -4.20 -28.41
C ASP A 72 -15.51 -3.36 -27.75
N ASN A 73 -15.65 -2.04 -27.84
CA ASN A 73 -14.73 -1.06 -27.25
C ASN A 73 -15.09 -0.81 -25.76
N GLY A 74 -14.92 -1.79 -24.87
CA GLY A 74 -15.46 -1.66 -23.49
C GLY A 74 -14.72 -2.27 -22.29
N SER A 75 -13.77 -3.21 -22.40
CA SER A 75 -13.54 -4.17 -21.30
C SER A 75 -12.15 -4.17 -20.61
N SER A 76 -11.40 -3.07 -20.57
CA SER A 76 -10.12 -3.02 -19.81
C SER A 76 -10.25 -2.60 -18.33
N LYS A 77 -11.46 -2.42 -17.80
CA LYS A 77 -11.70 -2.03 -16.38
C LYS A 77 -12.19 -3.17 -15.47
N ASP A 78 -12.65 -4.28 -16.03
CA ASP A 78 -13.40 -5.29 -15.27
C ASP A 78 -12.56 -6.42 -14.63
N ASP A 79 -11.27 -6.51 -14.94
CA ASP A 79 -10.39 -7.53 -14.34
C ASP A 79 -9.56 -7.03 -13.14
N GLU A 80 -9.23 -5.74 -13.05
CA GLU A 80 -8.60 -5.18 -11.83
C GLU A 80 -9.58 -5.10 -10.64
N SER A 81 -10.88 -5.02 -10.91
CA SER A 81 -11.94 -4.94 -9.90
C SER A 81 -12.11 -6.26 -9.10
N LYS A 82 -11.65 -7.39 -9.65
CA LYS A 82 -11.77 -8.73 -9.04
C LYS A 82 -10.58 -9.14 -8.16
N LEU A 83 -9.54 -8.30 -8.05
CA LEU A 83 -8.39 -8.62 -7.20
C LEU A 83 -8.79 -8.78 -5.73
N PRO A 84 -8.22 -9.77 -5.03
CA PRO A 84 -8.58 -10.04 -3.65
C PRO A 84 -8.22 -8.88 -2.72
N LEU A 85 -9.18 -8.49 -1.88
CA LEU A 85 -9.04 -7.45 -0.87
C LEU A 85 -8.66 -8.07 0.47
N GLN A 86 -7.64 -7.53 1.14
CA GLN A 86 -7.27 -7.95 2.48
C GLN A 86 -7.76 -6.91 3.49
N LEU A 87 -8.71 -7.29 4.34
CA LEU A 87 -9.33 -6.43 5.34
C LEU A 87 -8.86 -6.86 6.74
N ALA A 88 -8.37 -5.92 7.54
CA ALA A 88 -8.17 -6.12 8.97
C ALA A 88 -9.21 -5.33 9.76
N ILE A 89 -9.86 -6.00 10.71
CA ILE A 89 -10.78 -5.36 11.66
C ILE A 89 -10.05 -5.24 13.00
N VAL A 90 -9.73 -4.02 13.41
CA VAL A 90 -8.93 -3.72 14.61
C VAL A 90 -9.73 -2.86 15.58
N GLY A 91 -9.37 -2.89 16.85
CA GLY A 91 -10.04 -2.13 17.91
C GLY A 91 -9.93 -2.82 19.26
N ARG A 92 -10.29 -2.13 20.34
CA ARG A 92 -10.17 -2.65 21.71
C ARG A 92 -10.99 -3.92 21.95
N PRO A 93 -10.69 -4.71 22.99
CA PRO A 93 -11.57 -5.80 23.43
C PRO A 93 -13.02 -5.31 23.60
N ASN A 94 -14.01 -6.16 23.31
CA ASN A 94 -15.44 -5.93 23.58
C ASN A 94 -16.14 -4.78 22.83
N VAL A 95 -15.48 -4.09 21.88
CA VAL A 95 -16.12 -3.10 20.99
C VAL A 95 -17.08 -3.70 19.94
N GLY A 96 -17.27 -5.04 19.96
CA GLY A 96 -18.18 -5.76 19.06
C GLY A 96 -17.57 -6.18 17.71
N LYS A 97 -16.24 -6.36 17.63
CA LYS A 97 -15.56 -6.83 16.41
C LYS A 97 -16.02 -8.21 15.95
N SER A 98 -16.16 -9.18 16.86
CA SER A 98 -16.65 -10.51 16.53
C SER A 98 -18.10 -10.49 16.07
N THR A 99 -18.94 -9.66 16.69
CA THR A 99 -20.33 -9.46 16.26
C THR A 99 -20.38 -8.88 14.85
N LEU A 100 -19.58 -7.84 14.57
CA LEU A 100 -19.48 -7.26 13.23
C LEU A 100 -19.00 -8.29 12.19
N LEU A 101 -17.99 -9.08 12.54
CA LEU A 101 -17.46 -10.12 11.66
C LEU A 101 -18.52 -11.20 11.36
N ASN A 102 -19.23 -11.69 12.38
CA ASN A 102 -20.30 -12.66 12.18
C ASN A 102 -21.41 -12.11 11.29
N VAL A 103 -21.78 -10.84 11.46
CA VAL A 103 -22.79 -10.18 10.65
C VAL A 103 -22.34 -9.99 9.20
N LEU A 104 -21.05 -9.69 8.98
CA LEU A 104 -20.46 -9.63 7.64
C LEU A 104 -20.42 -11.01 6.98
N LEU A 105 -20.13 -12.06 7.76
CA LEU A 105 -20.06 -13.43 7.26
C LEU A 105 -21.44 -14.06 7.00
N GLN A 106 -22.46 -13.79 7.82
CA GLN A 106 -23.81 -14.35 7.62
C GLN A 106 -24.52 -13.81 6.36
N GLU A 107 -24.14 -12.58 5.99
CA GLU A 107 -24.30 -11.90 4.70
C GLU A 107 -24.16 -12.70 3.41
N ASP A 108 -22.93 -13.14 3.29
CA ASP A 108 -22.25 -13.36 2.03
C ASP A 108 -21.83 -14.82 2.03
N ARG A 109 -21.93 -15.51 0.90
CA ARG A 109 -21.59 -16.94 0.80
C ARG A 109 -20.16 -17.17 1.29
N VAL A 110 -20.01 -17.55 2.56
CA VAL A 110 -18.72 -17.81 3.17
C VAL A 110 -18.27 -19.16 2.69
N LEU A 111 -17.36 -19.18 1.73
CA LEU A 111 -16.55 -20.36 1.48
C LEU A 111 -15.48 -20.40 2.56
N VAL A 112 -15.85 -20.86 3.77
CA VAL A 112 -14.86 -21.21 4.80
C VAL A 112 -14.16 -22.47 4.31
N GLY A 113 -13.08 -22.30 3.55
CA GLY A 113 -12.24 -23.38 3.09
C GLY A 113 -10.79 -23.03 3.38
N PRO A 114 -9.98 -23.93 3.96
CA PRO A 114 -8.54 -23.79 3.87
C PRO A 114 -8.16 -23.89 2.39
N GLU A 115 -7.68 -22.80 1.78
CA GLU A 115 -7.00 -22.90 0.49
C GLU A 115 -5.78 -23.82 0.68
N ALA A 116 -5.79 -24.96 -0.01
CA ALA A 116 -4.70 -25.94 0.02
C ALA A 116 -3.42 -25.27 -0.53
N GLY A 117 -2.51 -24.86 0.36
CA GLY A 117 -1.24 -24.24 -0.03
C GLY A 117 -0.74 -23.12 0.89
N LEU A 118 -1.56 -22.62 1.82
CA LEU A 118 -1.12 -21.61 2.81
C LEU A 118 -0.70 -22.27 4.13
N THR A 119 0.44 -21.82 4.66
CA THR A 119 1.07 -22.34 5.89
C THR A 119 0.13 -22.37 7.09
N ARG A 120 0.34 -23.39 7.93
CA ARG A 120 -0.38 -23.78 9.19
C ARG A 120 -0.70 -22.66 10.21
N ASP A 121 -0.32 -21.41 9.98
CA ASP A 121 -0.26 -20.36 11.00
C ASP A 121 -1.30 -19.23 10.86
N SER A 122 -2.21 -19.27 9.88
CA SER A 122 -3.33 -18.32 9.87
C SER A 122 -4.58 -18.88 9.22
N VAL A 123 -5.53 -19.32 10.04
CA VAL A 123 -6.94 -19.43 9.62
C VAL A 123 -7.36 -18.04 9.15
N ARG A 124 -7.58 -17.87 7.85
CA ARG A 124 -8.14 -16.66 7.23
C ARG A 124 -9.58 -16.98 6.85
N ALA A 125 -10.54 -16.20 7.35
CA ALA A 125 -11.88 -16.24 6.80
C ALA A 125 -11.88 -15.52 5.45
N GLN A 126 -12.51 -16.12 4.45
CA GLN A 126 -12.72 -15.52 3.14
C GLN A 126 -14.22 -15.49 2.85
N PHE A 127 -14.67 -14.42 2.23
CA PHE A 127 -16.05 -14.29 1.76
C PHE A 127 -16.06 -13.51 0.44
N GLN A 128 -17.12 -13.68 -0.35
CA GLN A 128 -17.32 -12.92 -1.58
C GLN A 128 -18.34 -11.81 -1.36
N TYR A 129 -17.96 -10.57 -1.64
CA TYR A 129 -18.88 -9.44 -1.64
C TYR A 129 -18.93 -8.83 -3.03
N GLN A 130 -20.12 -8.77 -3.64
CA GLN A 130 -20.32 -8.22 -5.00
C GLN A 130 -19.35 -8.81 -6.05
N GLY A 131 -19.11 -10.13 -6.00
CA GLY A 131 -18.19 -10.81 -6.92
C GLY A 131 -16.70 -10.60 -6.63
N ARG A 132 -16.34 -9.89 -5.56
CA ARG A 132 -14.96 -9.67 -5.11
C ARG A 132 -14.61 -10.56 -3.93
N THR A 133 -13.47 -11.24 -3.98
CA THR A 133 -12.95 -12.01 -2.85
C THR A 133 -12.37 -11.09 -1.79
N VAL A 134 -12.86 -11.22 -0.55
CA VAL A 134 -12.36 -10.51 0.63
C VAL A 134 -11.77 -11.49 1.61
N TYR A 135 -10.49 -11.31 1.94
CA TYR A 135 -9.78 -12.05 2.98
C TYR A 135 -9.76 -11.22 4.27
N LEU A 136 -10.26 -11.80 5.35
CA LEU A 136 -10.11 -11.26 6.69
C LEU A 136 -8.74 -11.67 7.24
N VAL A 137 -7.90 -10.68 7.47
CA VAL A 137 -6.58 -10.88 8.05
C VAL A 137 -6.74 -11.11 9.55
N ASP A 138 -6.15 -12.21 10.03
CA ASP A 138 -6.10 -12.61 11.44
C ASP A 138 -7.46 -13.00 12.04
N THR A 139 -8.11 -14.04 11.52
CA THR A 139 -9.27 -14.66 12.17
C THR A 139 -8.91 -15.73 13.20
N ALA A 140 -7.67 -16.20 13.25
CA ALA A 140 -7.24 -17.28 14.15
C ALA A 140 -7.46 -16.95 15.64
N GLY A 141 -7.14 -15.72 16.07
CA GLY A 141 -7.39 -15.28 17.45
C GLY A 141 -8.86 -15.02 17.81
N TRP A 142 -9.77 -15.01 16.83
CA TRP A 142 -11.19 -14.66 17.00
C TRP A 142 -12.11 -15.87 16.87
N LEU A 143 -11.82 -16.78 15.94
CA LEU A 143 -12.58 -18.01 15.72
C LEU A 143 -12.37 -19.01 16.88
N GLN A 144 -11.16 -19.03 17.47
CA GLN A 144 -10.82 -19.90 18.61
C GLN A 144 -11.43 -19.44 19.94
N ARG A 145 -11.92 -18.20 20.06
CA ARG A 145 -12.52 -17.71 21.32
C ARG A 145 -13.92 -18.27 21.61
N GLY A 146 -14.47 -19.07 20.70
CA GLY A 146 -15.63 -19.92 21.00
C GLY A 146 -15.29 -21.05 21.99
N ASP A 147 -14.02 -21.42 22.14
CA ASP A 147 -13.61 -22.50 23.02
C ASP A 147 -12.22 -22.24 23.64
N ARG A 148 -12.24 -21.87 24.92
CA ARG A 148 -11.14 -21.96 25.92
C ARG A 148 -10.01 -20.89 25.94
N HIS A 149 -9.90 -20.33 27.15
CA HIS A 149 -8.73 -19.83 27.89
C HIS A 149 -8.13 -18.44 27.56
N LYS A 150 -8.24 -17.58 28.59
CA LYS A 150 -7.53 -16.30 28.79
C LYS A 150 -6.03 -16.57 28.95
N GLY A 151 -5.20 -15.89 28.14
CA GLY A 151 -3.73 -15.85 28.23
C GLY A 151 -3.20 -14.54 27.62
N PRO A 152 -1.95 -14.13 27.92
CA PRO A 152 -1.59 -12.74 28.25
C PRO A 152 -1.62 -11.75 27.06
N ASN A 153 -2.01 -10.52 27.37
CA ASN A 153 -2.18 -9.37 26.47
C ASN A 153 -0.95 -8.99 25.61
N SER A 154 0.24 -9.59 25.82
CA SER A 154 1.48 -9.24 25.12
C SER A 154 1.59 -9.90 23.72
N LEU A 155 1.13 -11.14 23.56
CA LEU A 155 1.13 -11.83 22.26
C LEU A 155 0.15 -11.18 21.26
N SER A 156 -0.92 -10.58 21.76
CA SER A 156 -1.90 -9.87 20.93
C SER A 156 -1.32 -8.62 20.25
N VAL A 157 -0.34 -7.94 20.85
CA VAL A 157 0.23 -6.70 20.30
C VAL A 157 1.21 -6.98 19.16
N MET A 158 2.10 -7.98 19.31
CA MET A 158 3.01 -8.38 18.22
C MET A 158 2.26 -9.01 17.05
N GLN A 159 1.23 -9.81 17.31
CA GLN A 159 0.36 -10.36 16.27
C GLN A 159 -0.34 -9.21 15.51
N SER A 160 -0.90 -8.22 16.23
CA SER A 160 -1.57 -7.05 15.64
C SER A 160 -0.69 -6.28 14.66
N ARG A 161 0.61 -6.13 14.95
CA ARG A 161 1.57 -5.46 14.03
C ARG A 161 1.72 -6.23 12.72
N LYS A 162 1.97 -7.56 12.78
CA LYS A 162 2.14 -8.41 11.59
C LYS A 162 0.89 -8.44 10.73
N ASN A 163 -0.29 -8.28 11.34
CA ASN A 163 -1.58 -8.28 10.65
C ASN A 163 -1.82 -6.97 9.91
N LEU A 164 -1.46 -5.84 10.51
CA LEU A 164 -1.51 -4.52 9.86
C LEU A 164 -0.64 -4.47 8.60
N MET A 165 0.49 -5.17 8.60
CA MET A 165 1.39 -5.27 7.44
C MET A 165 0.81 -6.05 6.26
N ARG A 166 -0.14 -6.95 6.52
CA ARG A 166 -0.78 -7.77 5.47
C ARG A 166 -2.01 -7.07 4.91
N ALA A 167 -2.81 -6.44 5.76
CA ALA A 167 -4.04 -5.77 5.35
C ALA A 167 -3.81 -4.66 4.30
N HIS A 168 -4.73 -4.54 3.34
CA HIS A 168 -4.80 -3.40 2.43
C HIS A 168 -5.58 -2.25 3.09
N ILE A 169 -6.73 -2.60 3.69
CA ILE A 169 -7.61 -1.69 4.40
C ILE A 169 -7.73 -2.13 5.85
N VAL A 170 -7.71 -1.15 6.76
CA VAL A 170 -7.86 -1.32 8.20
C VAL A 170 -9.17 -0.67 8.62
N ALA A 171 -10.11 -1.47 9.09
CA ALA A 171 -11.34 -1.01 9.73
C ALA A 171 -11.12 -0.90 11.24
N LEU A 172 -11.02 0.32 11.75
CA LEU A 172 -10.91 0.61 13.18
C LEU A 172 -12.31 0.69 13.79
N VAL A 173 -12.64 -0.27 14.65
CA VAL A 173 -13.93 -0.35 15.34
C VAL A 173 -13.83 0.34 16.69
N LEU A 174 -14.71 1.34 16.90
CA LEU A 174 -14.86 2.09 18.14
C LEU A 174 -16.24 1.78 18.77
N ASP A 175 -16.36 2.04 20.07
CA ASP A 175 -17.59 1.80 20.83
C ASP A 175 -18.32 3.13 21.09
N ALA A 176 -19.53 3.28 20.55
CA ALA A 176 -20.33 4.49 20.69
C ALA A 176 -20.72 4.80 22.14
N GLU A 177 -21.01 3.78 22.94
CA GLU A 177 -21.45 3.95 24.33
C GLU A 177 -20.30 4.51 25.18
N GLU A 178 -19.10 3.98 24.98
CA GLU A 178 -17.92 4.43 25.70
C GLU A 178 -17.52 5.84 25.27
N ILE A 179 -17.61 6.16 23.98
CA ILE A 179 -17.38 7.53 23.48
C ILE A 179 -18.39 8.51 24.10
N ALA A 180 -19.64 8.10 24.25
CA ALA A 180 -20.67 8.96 24.86
C ALA A 180 -20.41 9.22 26.34
N LYS A 181 -19.84 8.26 27.08
CA LYS A 181 -19.48 8.37 28.50
C LYS A 181 -18.15 9.11 28.70
N ALA A 182 -17.20 8.94 27.79
CA ALA A 182 -15.88 9.53 27.87
C ALA A 182 -15.83 10.97 27.35
N ARG A 183 -14.77 11.71 27.72
CA ARG A 183 -14.49 13.04 27.14
C ARG A 183 -13.77 12.97 25.78
N ARG A 184 -13.32 11.79 25.36
CA ARG A 184 -12.55 11.57 24.14
C ARG A 184 -13.18 10.42 23.34
N SER A 185 -13.16 10.59 22.03
CA SER A 185 -13.67 9.64 21.04
C SER A 185 -12.74 8.46 20.78
N MET A 186 -11.44 8.61 21.04
CA MET A 186 -10.47 7.53 20.87
C MET A 186 -9.57 7.39 22.09
N THR A 187 -9.30 6.14 22.45
CA THR A 187 -8.34 5.79 23.50
C THR A 187 -6.92 5.82 22.96
N HIS A 188 -5.90 5.96 23.83
CA HIS A 188 -4.49 5.98 23.41
C HIS A 188 -4.11 4.77 22.54
N ALA A 189 -4.57 3.57 22.88
CA ALA A 189 -4.30 2.36 22.10
C ALA A 189 -4.88 2.42 20.68
N GLU A 190 -6.09 2.95 20.50
CA GLU A 190 -6.74 3.08 19.18
C GLU A 190 -6.04 4.14 18.34
N VAL A 191 -5.61 5.24 18.94
CA VAL A 191 -4.80 6.27 18.28
C VAL A 191 -3.47 5.70 17.79
N VAL A 192 -2.78 4.90 18.60
CA VAL A 192 -1.53 4.25 18.20
C VAL A 192 -1.75 3.31 17.02
N ILE A 193 -2.79 2.47 17.07
CA ILE A 193 -3.12 1.55 15.96
C ILE A 193 -3.46 2.33 14.67
N ALA A 194 -4.25 3.40 14.78
CA ALA A 194 -4.64 4.22 13.64
C ALA A 194 -3.43 4.91 13.01
N ARG A 195 -2.56 5.53 13.81
CA ARG A 195 -1.31 6.15 13.35
C ARG A 195 -0.40 5.13 12.68
N GLN A 196 -0.25 3.96 13.28
CA GLN A 196 0.54 2.89 12.71
C GLN A 196 -0.02 2.45 11.35
N ALA A 197 -1.34 2.33 11.20
CA ALA A 197 -1.96 1.96 9.91
C ALA A 197 -1.65 3.00 8.82
N VAL A 198 -1.68 4.29 9.18
CA VAL A 198 -1.33 5.41 8.29
C VAL A 198 0.15 5.39 7.92
N GLU A 199 1.04 5.20 8.89
CA GLU A 199 2.49 5.11 8.68
C GLU A 199 2.84 3.95 7.74
N GLU A 200 2.19 2.80 7.91
CA GLU A 200 2.35 1.64 7.05
C GLU A 200 1.73 1.81 5.65
N GLY A 201 1.02 2.91 5.42
CA GLY A 201 0.43 3.21 4.13
C GLY A 201 -0.86 2.45 3.84
N ARG A 202 -1.63 2.06 4.88
CA ARG A 202 -2.89 1.34 4.73
C ARG A 202 -4.07 2.31 4.69
N GLY A 203 -5.10 1.97 3.93
CA GLY A 203 -6.35 2.74 3.97
C GLY A 203 -7.03 2.55 5.32
N LEU A 204 -7.51 3.64 5.92
CA LEU A 204 -8.15 3.61 7.23
C LEU A 204 -9.64 3.92 7.07
N VAL A 205 -10.49 3.07 7.63
CA VAL A 205 -11.94 3.28 7.74
C VAL A 205 -12.29 3.21 9.22
N VAL A 206 -13.04 4.18 9.73
CA VAL A 206 -13.46 4.17 11.14
C VAL A 206 -14.93 3.77 11.23
N VAL A 207 -15.19 2.80 12.11
CA VAL A 207 -16.52 2.21 12.31
C VAL A 207 -16.90 2.38 13.77
N VAL A 208 -17.88 3.22 14.05
CA VAL A 208 -18.44 3.42 15.38
C VAL A 208 -19.61 2.45 15.54
N ASN A 209 -19.43 1.46 16.40
CA ASN A 209 -20.39 0.38 16.65
C ASN A 209 -21.23 0.65 17.92
N LYS A 210 -22.31 -0.12 18.12
CA LYS A 210 -23.25 -0.01 19.25
C LYS A 210 -24.09 1.28 19.25
N MET A 211 -24.36 1.85 18.08
CA MET A 211 -25.19 3.06 17.95
C MET A 211 -26.65 2.84 18.39
N ASP A 212 -27.08 1.59 18.51
CA ASP A 212 -28.38 1.19 19.08
C ASP A 212 -28.55 1.64 20.54
N LEU A 213 -27.49 1.59 21.35
CA LEU A 213 -27.52 1.99 22.76
C LEU A 213 -27.73 3.50 22.93
N LEU A 214 -27.44 4.29 21.89
CA LEU A 214 -27.64 5.74 21.89
C LEU A 214 -29.00 6.16 21.33
N LYS A 215 -29.88 5.22 20.99
CA LYS A 215 -31.25 5.53 20.52
C LYS A 215 -32.14 5.93 21.70
N GLY A 216 -33.03 6.90 21.44
CA GLY A 216 -34.09 7.31 22.37
C GLY A 216 -34.13 8.83 22.61
N PRO A 217 -35.28 9.38 23.05
CA PRO A 217 -35.47 10.82 23.23
C PRO A 217 -34.51 11.43 24.28
N ARG A 218 -34.17 10.68 25.33
CA ARG A 218 -33.20 11.10 26.36
C ARG A 218 -31.75 11.14 25.87
N ASN A 219 -31.41 10.33 24.86
CA ASN A 219 -30.04 10.15 24.37
C ASN A 219 -29.80 10.86 23.01
N SER A 220 -30.80 11.57 22.47
CA SER A 220 -30.65 12.27 21.19
C SER A 220 -29.53 13.32 21.19
N ALA A 221 -29.27 13.98 22.32
CA ALA A 221 -28.16 14.91 22.47
C ALA A 221 -26.81 14.19 22.44
N LEU A 222 -26.70 13.02 23.08
CA LEU A 222 -25.50 12.18 23.04
C LEU A 222 -25.24 11.66 21.63
N TYR A 223 -26.27 11.20 20.93
CA TYR A 223 -26.17 10.75 19.54
C TYR A 223 -25.59 11.84 18.63
N LYS A 224 -26.12 13.07 18.71
CA LYS A 224 -25.60 14.22 17.93
C LYS A 224 -24.14 14.52 18.28
N ARG A 225 -23.83 14.55 19.58
CA ARG A 225 -22.48 14.79 20.07
C ARG A 225 -21.49 13.75 19.52
N VAL A 226 -21.80 12.46 19.58
CA VAL A 226 -20.92 11.40 19.05
C VAL A 226 -20.74 11.56 17.53
N LYS A 227 -21.82 11.88 16.81
CA LYS A 227 -21.78 12.05 15.36
C LYS A 227 -20.88 13.21 14.90
N GLU A 228 -20.84 14.29 15.68
CA GLU A 228 -20.05 15.49 15.38
C GLU A 228 -18.63 15.43 15.94
N ALA A 229 -18.47 14.91 17.17
CA ALA A 229 -17.18 14.87 17.86
C ALA A 229 -16.21 13.86 17.24
N VAL A 230 -16.70 12.67 16.86
CA VAL A 230 -15.81 11.60 16.38
C VAL A 230 -15.02 12.01 15.13
N PRO A 231 -15.65 12.54 14.05
CA PRO A 231 -14.89 12.98 12.87
C PRO A 231 -13.91 14.12 13.16
N GLN A 232 -14.30 15.07 14.01
CA GLN A 232 -13.44 16.20 14.39
C GLN A 232 -12.22 15.72 15.18
N GLU A 233 -12.43 14.85 16.17
CA GLU A 233 -11.35 14.28 16.97
C GLU A 233 -10.40 13.42 16.15
N ILE A 234 -10.90 12.61 15.22
CA ILE A 234 -10.06 11.85 14.29
C ILE A 234 -9.17 12.78 13.47
N GLN A 235 -9.73 13.89 12.96
CA GLN A 235 -8.97 14.86 12.18
C GLN A 235 -7.89 15.57 13.02
N MET A 236 -8.18 15.85 14.30
CA MET A 236 -7.21 16.44 15.23
C MET A 236 -6.08 15.46 15.59
N VAL A 237 -6.43 14.19 15.82
CA VAL A 237 -5.46 13.16 16.20
C VAL A 237 -4.59 12.73 15.02
N ILE A 238 -5.12 12.70 13.81
CA ILE A 238 -4.41 12.25 12.60
C ILE A 238 -4.47 13.36 11.54
N PRO A 239 -3.74 14.48 11.72
CA PRO A 239 -3.78 15.61 10.78
C PRO A 239 -3.15 15.27 9.42
N GLN A 240 -2.39 14.17 9.33
CA GLN A 240 -1.72 13.73 8.11
C GLN A 240 -2.70 13.21 7.05
N ILE A 241 -3.86 12.70 7.48
CA ILE A 241 -4.91 12.22 6.58
C ILE A 241 -6.18 13.03 6.80
N THR A 242 -6.72 13.54 5.72
CA THR A 242 -8.02 14.20 5.68
C THR A 242 -9.03 13.32 4.97
N GLY A 243 -10.29 13.41 5.39
CA GLY A 243 -11.39 12.67 4.76
C GLY A 243 -11.43 11.18 5.07
N ILE A 244 -11.01 10.77 6.28
CA ILE A 244 -11.18 9.39 6.74
C ILE A 244 -12.70 9.10 6.84
N PRO A 245 -13.22 8.07 6.16
CA PRO A 245 -14.65 7.74 6.26
C PRO A 245 -14.98 7.24 7.67
N VAL A 246 -15.98 7.87 8.29
CA VAL A 246 -16.53 7.48 9.60
C VAL A 246 -17.94 6.95 9.40
N LEU A 247 -18.15 5.70 9.81
CA LEU A 247 -19.43 5.02 9.70
C LEU A 247 -20.01 4.76 11.08
N PHE A 248 -21.32 4.94 11.21
CA PHE A 248 -22.06 4.70 12.44
C PHE A 248 -22.97 3.49 12.23
N ILE A 249 -22.72 2.40 12.96
CA ILE A 249 -23.40 1.12 12.76
C ILE A 249 -23.93 0.54 14.06
N SER A 250 -24.83 -0.41 13.93
CA SER A 250 -25.17 -1.35 15.01
C SER A 250 -25.03 -2.76 14.45
N ALA A 251 -23.99 -3.46 14.90
CA ALA A 251 -23.76 -4.84 14.48
C ALA A 251 -24.91 -5.77 14.92
N ILE A 252 -25.48 -5.56 16.12
CA ILE A 252 -26.57 -6.40 16.65
C ILE A 252 -27.83 -6.26 15.79
N ASP A 253 -28.18 -5.02 15.41
CA ASP A 253 -29.33 -4.77 14.52
C ASP A 253 -29.06 -5.13 13.05
N GLY A 254 -27.82 -5.50 12.69
CA GLY A 254 -27.38 -5.66 11.30
C GLY A 254 -27.35 -4.37 10.47
N ARG A 255 -27.61 -3.21 11.09
CA ARG A 255 -27.72 -1.92 10.37
C ARG A 255 -26.34 -1.36 10.01
N GLY A 256 -26.18 -1.02 8.74
CA GLY A 256 -24.99 -0.35 8.23
C GLY A 256 -23.86 -1.27 7.76
N ARG A 257 -24.06 -2.59 7.74
CA ARG A 257 -23.06 -3.56 7.22
C ARG A 257 -22.71 -3.33 5.75
N ALA A 258 -23.71 -3.11 4.88
CA ALA A 258 -23.49 -2.82 3.46
C ALA A 258 -22.77 -1.47 3.28
N ALA A 259 -23.05 -0.50 4.16
CA ALA A 259 -22.33 0.77 4.18
C ALA A 259 -20.85 0.57 4.56
N VAL A 260 -20.53 -0.32 5.50
CA VAL A 260 -19.14 -0.68 5.84
C VAL A 260 -18.43 -1.29 4.63
N MET A 261 -19.02 -2.31 4.00
CA MET A 261 -18.37 -2.98 2.87
C MET A 261 -18.21 -2.08 1.65
N SER A 262 -19.23 -1.29 1.30
CA SER A 262 -19.15 -0.31 0.21
C SER A 262 -18.05 0.73 0.45
N GLN A 263 -17.89 1.24 1.67
CA GLN A 263 -16.81 2.18 2.00
C GLN A 263 -15.43 1.51 2.03
N VAL A 264 -15.33 0.26 2.48
CA VAL A 264 -14.07 -0.51 2.42
C VAL A 264 -13.63 -0.70 0.97
N ILE A 265 -14.55 -1.03 0.07
CA ILE A 265 -14.27 -1.19 -1.36
C ILE A 265 -13.91 0.15 -1.99
N ALA A 266 -14.68 1.21 -1.73
CA ALA A 266 -14.36 2.56 -2.23
C ALA A 266 -12.98 3.03 -1.74
N ALA A 267 -12.63 2.78 -0.47
CA ALA A 267 -11.31 3.08 0.07
C ALA A 267 -10.22 2.23 -0.60
N TYR A 268 -10.50 0.96 -0.93
CA TYR A 268 -9.56 0.10 -1.63
C TYR A 268 -9.33 0.55 -3.08
N GLU A 269 -10.39 0.93 -3.80
CA GLU A 269 -10.29 1.44 -5.17
C GLU A 269 -9.47 2.73 -5.22
N LYS A 270 -9.75 3.67 -4.31
CA LYS A 270 -8.94 4.88 -4.14
C LYS A 270 -7.50 4.56 -3.77
N TRP A 271 -7.25 3.53 -2.94
CA TRP A 271 -5.91 3.08 -2.59
C TRP A 271 -5.17 2.41 -3.75
N CYS A 272 -5.89 1.87 -4.74
CA CYS A 272 -5.32 1.29 -5.96
C CYS A 272 -5.20 2.30 -7.10
N LEU A 273 -5.71 3.52 -6.93
CA LEU A 273 -5.82 4.50 -8.00
C LEU A 273 -4.44 4.82 -8.60
N ARG A 274 -4.33 4.57 -9.92
CA ARG A 274 -3.14 4.91 -10.72
C ARG A 274 -3.44 6.11 -11.61
N LEU A 275 -2.60 7.13 -11.50
CA LEU A 275 -2.66 8.36 -12.27
C LEU A 275 -1.57 8.37 -13.33
N SER A 276 -1.93 8.73 -14.56
CA SER A 276 -0.95 8.89 -15.64
C SER A 276 -0.02 10.07 -15.39
N THR A 277 1.23 9.94 -15.83
CA THR A 277 2.25 10.98 -15.68
C THR A 277 1.84 12.27 -16.38
N ALA A 278 1.20 12.17 -17.56
CA ALA A 278 0.69 13.33 -18.28
C ALA A 278 -0.40 14.09 -17.50
N ARG A 279 -1.35 13.36 -16.87
CA ARG A 279 -2.41 13.96 -16.03
C ARG A 279 -1.82 14.65 -14.80
N LEU A 280 -0.85 14.00 -14.15
CA LEU A 280 -0.14 14.56 -12.99
C LEU A 280 0.65 15.83 -13.32
N ASN A 281 1.41 15.84 -14.41
CA ASN A 281 2.19 17.02 -14.78
C ASN A 281 1.31 18.18 -15.27
N ARG A 282 0.18 17.90 -15.92
CA ARG A 282 -0.83 18.92 -16.27
C ARG A 282 -1.45 19.53 -15.01
N TRP A 283 -1.82 18.68 -14.06
CA TRP A 283 -2.33 19.09 -12.75
C TRP A 283 -1.29 19.96 -12.00
N LEU A 284 -0.04 19.53 -11.93
CA LEU A 284 1.03 20.26 -11.23
C LEU A 284 1.20 21.68 -11.78
N ARG A 285 1.17 21.87 -13.10
CA ARG A 285 1.24 23.21 -13.72
C ARG A 285 0.07 24.10 -13.30
N LYS A 286 -1.15 23.54 -13.24
CA LYS A 286 -2.36 24.26 -12.81
C LYS A 286 -2.33 24.63 -11.33
N VAL A 287 -1.78 23.75 -10.49
CA VAL A 287 -1.64 24.01 -9.04
C VAL A 287 -0.53 25.02 -8.77
N ALA A 288 0.59 24.90 -9.48
CA ALA A 288 1.71 25.84 -9.39
C ALA A 288 1.34 27.25 -9.87
N SER A 289 0.42 27.40 -10.83
CA SER A 289 -0.04 28.73 -11.28
C SER A 289 -1.00 29.41 -10.30
N ARG A 290 -1.80 28.62 -9.55
CA ARG A 290 -2.73 29.14 -8.53
C ARG A 290 -2.00 29.66 -7.30
N HIS A 291 -0.89 29.02 -6.93
CA HIS A 291 0.00 29.51 -5.90
C HIS A 291 1.12 30.35 -6.53
N SER A 292 0.87 31.64 -6.71
CA SER A 292 1.93 32.63 -6.98
C SER A 292 2.84 32.69 -5.75
N TRP A 293 3.84 31.82 -5.71
CA TRP A 293 4.89 31.91 -4.71
C TRP A 293 5.73 33.16 -5.00
N LYS A 294 5.63 34.17 -4.13
CA LYS A 294 6.47 35.38 -4.19
C LYS A 294 7.95 35.03 -3.97
N ASP A 295 8.78 35.55 -4.87
CA ASP A 295 10.23 35.74 -4.82
C ASP A 295 11.01 35.22 -3.62
N GLN A 296 11.86 34.21 -3.85
CA GLN A 296 13.27 34.24 -3.46
C GLN A 296 14.08 33.44 -4.50
N GLY A 297 15.15 34.04 -5.03
CA GLY A 297 15.90 33.62 -6.23
C GLY A 297 16.63 32.26 -6.18
N SER A 298 16.28 31.35 -5.29
CA SER A 298 16.90 30.01 -5.15
C SER A 298 15.88 28.91 -4.81
N GLN A 299 14.67 28.97 -5.37
CA GLN A 299 13.69 27.91 -5.11
C GLN A 299 13.84 26.70 -6.01
N THR A 300 13.82 25.53 -5.37
CA THR A 300 13.82 24.22 -6.02
C THR A 300 12.55 24.02 -6.83
N LYS A 301 12.64 24.15 -8.17
CA LYS A 301 11.50 23.90 -9.07
C LYS A 301 11.29 22.40 -9.25
N ILE A 302 10.04 21.92 -9.14
CA ILE A 302 9.67 20.57 -9.56
C ILE A 302 9.64 20.54 -11.10
N LYS A 303 10.52 19.76 -11.71
CA LYS A 303 10.57 19.57 -13.16
C LYS A 303 9.54 18.54 -13.63
N TYR A 304 9.38 17.48 -12.86
CA TYR A 304 8.58 16.33 -13.25
C TYR A 304 7.98 15.64 -12.02
N PHE A 305 6.73 15.17 -12.14
CA PHE A 305 6.01 14.48 -11.10
C PHE A 305 5.39 13.18 -11.64
N THR A 306 5.64 12.07 -10.97
CA THR A 306 5.17 10.74 -11.41
C THR A 306 4.74 9.87 -10.23
N GLN A 307 3.82 8.95 -10.48
CA GLN A 307 3.44 7.91 -9.52
C GLN A 307 4.26 6.65 -9.78
N VAL A 308 5.07 6.22 -8.79
CA VAL A 308 5.90 5.01 -8.89
C VAL A 308 5.21 3.76 -8.35
N LYS A 309 4.32 3.94 -7.37
CA LYS A 309 3.59 2.85 -6.72
C LYS A 309 2.12 3.25 -6.56
N ALA A 310 1.22 2.32 -6.85
CA ALA A 310 -0.20 2.50 -6.58
C ALA A 310 -0.55 2.22 -5.11
N ARG A 311 0.13 1.27 -4.46
CA ARG A 311 -0.30 0.67 -3.18
C ARG A 311 0.80 0.73 -2.09
N PRO A 312 0.83 1.73 -1.20
CA PRO A 312 0.08 2.99 -1.22
C PRO A 312 0.49 3.91 -2.38
N PRO A 313 -0.35 4.91 -2.74
CA PRO A 313 -0.03 5.91 -3.74
C PRO A 313 1.26 6.65 -3.37
N THR A 314 2.33 6.31 -4.10
CA THR A 314 3.65 6.89 -3.91
C THR A 314 4.04 7.68 -5.15
N PHE A 315 4.26 8.96 -4.94
CA PHE A 315 4.68 9.90 -5.96
C PHE A 315 6.15 10.28 -5.77
N VAL A 316 6.82 10.56 -6.87
CA VAL A 316 8.18 11.09 -6.89
C VAL A 316 8.16 12.45 -7.57
N ALA A 317 8.58 13.47 -6.83
CA ALA A 317 8.88 14.80 -7.34
C ALA A 317 10.35 14.88 -7.73
N PHE A 318 10.62 15.12 -9.00
CA PHE A 318 11.96 15.42 -9.50
C PHE A 318 12.21 16.90 -9.43
N VAL A 319 13.20 17.28 -8.62
CA VAL A 319 13.45 18.66 -8.24
C VAL A 319 14.77 19.16 -8.84
N SER A 320 14.79 20.43 -9.23
CA SER A 320 15.96 21.08 -9.82
C SER A 320 16.89 21.60 -8.72
N GLY A 321 18.14 21.13 -8.69
CA GLY A 321 19.14 21.54 -7.70
C GLY A 321 19.31 20.53 -6.56
N ASN A 322 20.15 20.87 -5.59
CA ASN A 322 20.48 19.99 -4.46
C ASN A 322 19.65 20.29 -3.18
N THR A 323 18.72 21.22 -3.27
CA THR A 323 17.90 21.70 -2.15
C THR A 323 16.59 20.93 -2.06
N LYS A 324 16.29 20.36 -0.88
CA LYS A 324 15.02 19.67 -0.61
C LYS A 324 13.84 20.66 -0.65
N LEU A 325 12.66 20.19 -1.05
CA LEU A 325 11.42 20.96 -0.92
C LEU A 325 11.08 21.13 0.57
N SER A 326 10.55 22.29 0.92
CA SER A 326 10.07 22.54 2.28
C SER A 326 8.89 21.63 2.62
N ASP A 327 8.81 21.22 3.90
CA ASP A 327 7.71 20.38 4.39
C ASP A 327 6.34 21.04 4.19
N THR A 328 6.27 22.37 4.27
CA THR A 328 5.06 23.14 3.97
C THR A 328 4.59 22.91 2.54
N TYR A 329 5.52 22.91 1.57
CA TYR A 329 5.18 22.67 0.17
C TYR A 329 4.76 21.22 -0.09
N VAL A 330 5.41 20.25 0.56
CA VAL A 330 5.01 18.83 0.50
C VAL A 330 3.60 18.63 1.05
N ARG A 331 3.27 19.26 2.19
CA ARG A 331 1.92 19.21 2.78
C ARG A 331 0.87 19.84 1.87
N PHE A 332 1.21 20.98 1.27
CA PHE A 332 0.35 21.66 0.30
C PHE A 332 0.07 20.78 -0.93
N LEU A 333 1.10 20.18 -1.53
CA LEU A 333 0.94 19.25 -2.65
C LEU A 333 0.11 18.02 -2.25
N THR A 334 0.36 17.48 -1.06
CA THR A 334 -0.40 16.33 -0.53
C THR A 334 -1.88 16.67 -0.37
N LYS A 335 -2.20 17.86 0.19
CA LYS A 335 -3.58 18.33 0.33
C LYS A 335 -4.25 18.51 -1.04
N SER A 336 -3.57 19.18 -1.97
CA SER A 336 -4.09 19.44 -3.31
C SER A 336 -4.32 18.13 -4.10
N LEU A 337 -3.43 17.13 -3.96
CA LEU A 337 -3.63 15.82 -4.56
C LEU A 337 -4.88 15.12 -4.01
N LYS A 338 -5.12 15.22 -2.69
CA LYS A 338 -6.30 14.60 -2.08
C LYS A 338 -7.59 15.24 -2.55
N GLU A 339 -7.63 16.57 -2.67
CA GLU A 339 -8.81 17.32 -3.09
C GLU A 339 -9.12 17.12 -4.58
N ASP A 340 -8.12 17.25 -5.47
CA ASP A 340 -8.36 17.21 -6.92
C ASP A 340 -8.56 15.79 -7.48
N PHE A 341 -8.10 14.75 -6.77
CA PHE A 341 -8.22 13.35 -7.20
C PHE A 341 -9.09 12.48 -6.27
N ASP A 342 -9.82 13.08 -5.33
CA ASP A 342 -10.70 12.40 -4.36
C ASP A 342 -10.01 11.22 -3.61
N MET A 343 -8.75 11.42 -3.24
CA MET A 343 -7.96 10.43 -2.46
C MET A 343 -8.12 10.62 -0.95
N GLY A 344 -9.31 11.02 -0.50
CA GLY A 344 -9.65 11.16 0.92
C GLY A 344 -9.46 9.85 1.69
N GLY A 345 -8.99 9.94 2.93
CA GLY A 345 -8.86 8.79 3.83
C GLY A 345 -7.65 7.89 3.58
N ILE A 346 -6.85 8.15 2.53
CA ILE A 346 -5.70 7.33 2.15
C ILE A 346 -4.37 8.04 2.42
N PRO A 347 -3.35 7.32 2.95
CA PRO A 347 -2.00 7.84 3.06
C PRO A 347 -1.34 7.97 1.69
N ILE A 348 -0.84 9.18 1.40
CA ILE A 348 -0.08 9.49 0.18
C ILE A 348 1.38 9.72 0.58
N ARG A 349 2.31 9.13 -0.18
CA ARG A 349 3.75 9.34 0.01
C ARG A 349 4.30 10.19 -1.14
N ILE A 350 5.00 11.28 -0.82
CA ILE A 350 5.73 12.08 -1.81
C ILE A 350 7.21 11.98 -1.49
N MET A 351 7.96 11.34 -2.39
CA MET A 351 9.41 11.27 -2.35
C MET A 351 10.01 12.36 -3.23
N GLN A 352 11.23 12.80 -2.91
CA GLN A 352 11.94 13.80 -3.68
C GLN A 352 13.21 13.17 -4.27
N ARG A 353 13.50 13.47 -5.53
CA ARG A 353 14.76 13.12 -6.19
C ARG A 353 15.36 14.36 -6.83
N SER A 354 16.62 14.67 -6.50
CA SER A 354 17.35 15.73 -7.19
C SER A 354 17.78 15.24 -8.56
N VAL A 355 17.58 16.07 -9.58
CA VAL A 355 18.17 15.84 -10.90
C VAL A 355 19.40 16.73 -10.97
N PRO A 356 20.62 16.16 -11.08
CA PRO A 356 21.81 16.96 -11.26
C PRO A 356 21.65 17.82 -12.51
N ARG A 357 22.01 19.09 -12.40
CA ARG A 357 22.05 19.98 -13.56
C ARG A 357 23.15 19.40 -14.44
N MET A 358 22.83 18.82 -15.60
CA MET A 358 23.86 18.51 -16.58
C MET A 358 24.57 19.84 -16.85
N ALA A 359 25.87 19.88 -16.54
CA ALA A 359 26.71 20.93 -17.03
C ALA A 359 26.57 20.87 -18.56
N SER A 360 25.93 21.88 -19.15
CA SER A 360 26.02 22.11 -20.57
C SER A 360 27.49 22.06 -20.92
N GLY A 361 27.91 21.08 -21.72
CA GLY A 361 29.30 20.87 -22.07
C GLY A 361 29.92 22.20 -22.47
N SER A 362 30.90 22.65 -21.70
CA SER A 362 31.83 23.66 -22.16
C SER A 362 32.51 23.05 -23.38
N SER A 363 32.05 23.43 -24.57
CA SER A 363 32.83 23.25 -25.79
C SER A 363 34.18 23.88 -25.53
N SER A 364 35.19 23.05 -25.33
CA SER A 364 36.59 23.41 -25.29
C SER A 364 36.94 24.06 -26.63
N LYS A 365 36.84 25.39 -26.69
CA LYS A 365 37.56 26.14 -27.72
C LYS A 365 39.03 26.06 -27.36
N THR A 366 39.70 25.06 -27.95
CA THR A 366 41.15 25.04 -28.13
C THR A 366 41.53 26.22 -29.02
N GLY A 367 41.72 27.39 -28.40
CA GLY A 367 42.32 28.55 -29.05
C GLY A 367 43.79 28.26 -29.31
N HIS A 368 44.14 28.09 -30.58
CA HIS A 368 45.51 28.08 -31.09
C HIS A 368 46.33 29.23 -30.49
N SER A 369 47.48 28.88 -29.92
CA SER A 369 48.52 29.83 -29.56
C SER A 369 49.26 30.27 -30.83
N THR A 370 49.06 31.50 -31.27
CA THR A 370 49.95 32.17 -32.22
C THR A 370 50.07 33.65 -31.89
N GLY A 371 51.30 34.11 -31.66
CA GLY A 371 51.70 35.50 -31.88
C GLY A 371 51.88 36.36 -30.64
N LYS A 372 53.14 36.51 -30.19
CA LYS A 372 53.62 37.63 -29.37
C LYS A 372 53.22 38.96 -30.01
N THR A 373 52.76 39.93 -29.21
CA THR A 373 52.84 41.35 -29.58
C THR A 373 53.14 42.21 -28.35
N VAL A 374 54.42 42.60 -28.33
CA VAL A 374 55.13 43.71 -27.68
C VAL A 374 54.28 44.76 -26.94
N GLU A 375 54.61 44.96 -25.66
CA GLU A 375 54.25 46.11 -24.83
C GLU A 375 54.72 47.44 -25.47
N ARG A 376 53.86 48.46 -25.44
CA ARG A 376 54.27 49.85 -25.66
C ARG A 376 53.79 50.72 -24.50
N THR A 377 54.76 51.22 -23.74
CA THR A 377 54.69 52.33 -22.79
C THR A 377 54.36 53.64 -23.52
N PRO A 378 53.58 54.56 -22.92
CA PRO A 378 53.36 55.88 -23.48
C PRO A 378 54.47 56.84 -23.03
N SER A 379 55.15 57.49 -23.99
CA SER A 379 56.02 58.63 -23.74
C SER A 379 55.53 59.81 -24.58
N ASP A 380 54.86 60.77 -23.94
CA ASP A 380 54.49 62.02 -24.58
C ASP A 380 55.29 63.16 -23.94
N LYS A 381 56.23 63.71 -24.71
CA LYS A 381 56.95 64.95 -24.44
C LYS A 381 57.13 65.66 -25.78
N ARG A 382 56.35 66.73 -25.99
CA ARG A 382 56.84 68.00 -26.56
C ARG A 382 55.84 69.15 -26.39
N SER A 383 56.07 69.87 -25.31
CA SER A 383 56.15 71.32 -25.14
C SER A 383 56.28 72.21 -26.41
N VAL A 384 55.53 73.33 -26.51
CA VAL A 384 55.85 74.76 -26.18
C VAL A 384 55.11 75.74 -27.16
N VAL A 385 54.71 76.92 -26.63
CA VAL A 385 54.44 78.25 -27.23
C VAL A 385 53.02 78.41 -27.84
N VAL A 386 52.17 79.41 -27.51
CA VAL A 386 52.32 80.83 -27.12
C VAL A 386 51.56 81.16 -25.84
#